data_AF-A0A552U8H4-F1
#
_entry.id   AF-A0A552U8H4-F1
#
_cell.length_a   1.000
_cell.length_b   1.000
_cell.length_c   1.000
_cell.angle_alpha   90.00
_cell.angle_beta   90.00
_cell.angle_gamma   90.00
#
_symmetry.space_group_name_H-M   'P 1'
#
loop_
_entity.id
_entity.type
_entity.pdbx_description
1 polymer ?
#
loop_
_entity_poly.entity_id
_entity_poly.type
_entity_poly.pdbx_seq_one_letter_code
_entity_poly.pdbx_strand_id
1 'polypeptide(L)'
;MIMDEQHKDGARYHLDLANIGTPTMEAIIALIDQYAAVDHAARTRRAQAANAEAGFFNGGVAPFGYRSVDAAMGAKRRKKLEIQADEAQLVRYIFGLATSGTVRTLSALLISLRC
;
A
#
# COMPACT_ATOMS: atom_id res chain seq x y z
N MET A 1 -18.98 -23.95 -7.83
CA MET A 1 -17.63 -23.61 -7.33
C MET A 1 -16.79 -23.33 -8.56
N ILE A 2 -16.82 -22.07 -9.04
CA ILE A 2 -16.12 -21.67 -10.26
C ILE A 2 -14.67 -21.41 -9.84
N MET A 3 -13.77 -22.28 -10.29
CA MET A 3 -12.33 -22.05 -10.20
C MET A 3 -12.03 -20.94 -11.19
N ASP A 4 -11.99 -19.71 -10.66
CA ASP A 4 -11.68 -18.51 -11.43
C ASP A 4 -10.30 -18.66 -12.07
N GLU A 5 -10.33 -18.47 -13.38
CA GLU A 5 -9.28 -18.59 -14.35
C GLU A 5 -8.08 -17.74 -13.90
N GLN A 6 -7.01 -18.42 -13.43
CA GLN A 6 -5.78 -17.80 -12.98
C GLN A 6 -5.01 -17.24 -14.20
N HIS A 7 -5.49 -16.13 -14.76
CA HIS A 7 -4.75 -15.38 -15.75
C HIS A 7 -4.67 -13.90 -15.37
N LYS A 8 -3.57 -13.54 -14.69
CA LYS A 8 -2.70 -12.37 -14.94
C LYS A 8 -1.80 -12.11 -13.73
N ASP A 9 -0.55 -12.55 -13.86
CA ASP A 9 0.66 -11.74 -13.64
C ASP A 9 1.88 -12.67 -13.69
N GLY A 10 2.56 -12.65 -14.83
CA GLY A 10 3.63 -13.56 -15.18
C GLY A 10 4.92 -13.36 -14.39
N ALA A 11 4.98 -13.91 -13.18
CA ALA A 11 6.24 -14.46 -12.69
C ALA A 11 6.46 -15.80 -13.39
N ARG A 12 7.08 -15.76 -14.58
CA ARG A 12 7.54 -16.97 -15.25
C ARG A 12 8.59 -17.63 -14.35
N TYR A 13 8.20 -18.64 -13.58
CA TYR A 13 9.14 -19.55 -12.94
C TYR A 13 9.75 -20.41 -14.05
N HIS A 14 10.81 -19.90 -14.67
CA HIS A 14 11.62 -20.70 -15.58
C HIS A 14 12.46 -21.65 -14.71
N LEU A 15 11.84 -22.73 -14.27
CA LEU A 15 12.53 -23.80 -13.59
C LEU A 15 13.26 -24.60 -14.67
N ASP A 16 14.56 -24.35 -14.86
CA ASP A 16 15.42 -25.19 -15.70
C ASP A 16 15.64 -26.53 -15.00
N LEU A 17 14.57 -27.35 -15.00
CA LEU A 17 14.54 -28.72 -14.51
C LEU A 17 15.53 -29.62 -15.28
N ALA A 18 15.96 -29.19 -16.46
CA ALA A 18 16.90 -29.92 -17.30
C ALA A 18 18.34 -29.99 -16.74
N ASN A 19 18.69 -29.14 -15.76
CA ASN A 19 20.05 -29.10 -15.19
C ASN A 19 20.10 -29.40 -13.68
N ILE A 20 18.95 -29.68 -13.07
CA ILE A 20 18.86 -30.12 -11.68
C ILE A 20 18.90 -31.65 -11.74
N GLY A 21 19.96 -32.26 -11.21
CA GLY A 21 20.00 -33.71 -10.98
C GLY A 21 18.92 -34.15 -9.97
N THR A 22 19.16 -35.16 -9.15
CA THR A 22 18.26 -35.43 -8.01
C THR A 22 18.30 -34.22 -7.05
N PRO A 23 17.19 -33.47 -6.86
CA PRO A 23 17.20 -32.32 -5.98
C PRO A 23 17.47 -32.78 -4.55
N THR A 24 18.40 -32.12 -3.87
CA THR A 24 18.63 -32.33 -2.44
C THR A 24 17.40 -31.86 -1.66
N MET A 25 17.22 -32.38 -0.44
CA MET A 25 16.12 -31.90 0.42
C MET A 25 16.18 -30.40 0.68
N GLU A 26 17.38 -29.81 0.73
CA GLU A 26 17.57 -28.36 0.88
C GLU A 26 16.99 -27.57 -0.30
N ALA A 27 17.21 -28.04 -1.54
CA ALA A 27 16.65 -27.41 -2.74
C ALA A 27 15.12 -27.48 -2.76
N ILE A 28 14.55 -28.60 -2.30
CA ILE A 28 13.09 -28.78 -2.20
C ILE A 28 12.52 -27.84 -1.14
N ILE A 29 13.13 -27.74 0.03
CA ILE A 29 12.68 -26.86 1.11
C ILE A 29 12.73 -25.39 0.66
N ALA A 30 13.82 -24.97 -0.01
CA ALA A 30 13.94 -23.61 -0.51
C ALA A 30 12.86 -23.25 -1.53
N LEU A 31 12.51 -24.18 -2.43
CA LEU A 31 11.44 -23.98 -3.40
C LEU A 31 10.08 -23.81 -2.72
N ILE A 32 9.80 -24.64 -1.70
CA ILE A 32 8.55 -24.57 -0.94
C ILE A 32 8.44 -23.23 -0.20
N ASP A 33 9.52 -22.78 0.44
CA ASP A 33 9.56 -21.51 1.17
C ASP A 33 9.34 -20.32 0.21
N GLN A 34 10.00 -20.34 -0.95
CA GLN A 34 9.80 -19.31 -1.97
C GLN A 34 8.35 -19.26 -2.46
N TYR A 35 7.74 -20.41 -2.72
CA TYR A 35 6.34 -20.49 -3.13
C TYR A 35 5.41 -19.94 -2.04
N ALA A 36 5.60 -20.38 -0.79
CA ALA A 36 4.82 -19.91 0.35
C ALA A 36 4.95 -18.40 0.54
N ALA A 37 6.15 -17.83 0.38
CA ALA A 37 6.38 -16.40 0.47
C ALA A 37 5.58 -15.60 -0.57
N VAL A 38 5.53 -16.07 -1.83
CA VAL A 38 4.73 -15.42 -2.89
C VAL A 38 3.24 -15.49 -2.57
N ASP A 39 2.76 -16.66 -2.17
CA ASP A 39 1.36 -16.87 -1.82
C ASP A 39 0.94 -16.01 -0.61
N HIS A 40 1.78 -15.94 0.42
CA HIS A 40 1.56 -15.10 1.59
C HIS A 40 1.54 -13.62 1.25
N ALA A 41 2.44 -13.17 0.36
CA ALA A 41 2.45 -11.80 -0.12
C ALA A 41 1.16 -11.47 -0.87
N ALA A 42 0.70 -12.35 -1.76
CA ALA A 42 -0.55 -12.16 -2.50
C ALA A 42 -1.78 -12.13 -1.57
N ARG A 43 -1.87 -13.07 -0.62
CA ARG A 43 -2.96 -13.10 0.38
C ARG A 43 -2.96 -11.84 1.26
N THR A 44 -1.78 -11.40 1.69
CA THR A 44 -1.64 -10.18 2.51
C THR A 44 -2.09 -8.94 1.75
N ARG A 45 -1.68 -8.79 0.49
CA ARG A 45 -2.11 -7.65 -0.35
C ARG A 45 -3.62 -7.62 -0.56
N ARG A 46 -4.24 -8.77 -0.86
CA ARG A 46 -5.71 -8.86 -0.99
C ARG A 46 -6.42 -8.48 0.31
N ALA A 47 -5.91 -8.94 1.46
CA ALA A 47 -6.46 -8.57 2.76
C ALA A 47 -6.29 -7.07 3.07
N GLN A 48 -5.14 -6.47 2.73
CA GLN A 48 -4.92 -5.03 2.89
C GLN A 48 -5.85 -4.20 2.00
N ALA A 49 -6.09 -4.63 0.75
CA ALA A 49 -7.03 -3.97 -0.15
C ALA A 49 -8.46 -4.01 0.41
N ALA A 50 -8.94 -5.18 0.81
CA ALA A 50 -10.27 -5.34 1.42
C ALA A 50 -10.41 -4.53 2.72
N ASN A 51 -9.35 -4.44 3.52
CA ASN A 51 -9.35 -3.61 4.73
C ASN A 51 -9.47 -2.11 4.41
N ALA A 52 -8.75 -1.65 3.37
CA ALA A 52 -8.81 -0.26 2.92
C ALA A 52 -10.19 0.10 2.34
N GLU A 53 -10.79 -0.79 1.55
CA GLU A 53 -12.15 -0.65 1.02
C GLU A 53 -13.20 -0.58 2.14
N ALA A 54 -13.01 -1.35 3.21
CA ALA A 54 -13.85 -1.26 4.41
C ALA A 54 -13.58 -0.02 5.27
N GLY A 55 -12.72 0.90 4.81
CA GLY A 55 -12.42 2.18 5.45
C GLY A 55 -11.48 2.07 6.66
N PHE A 56 -10.69 1.00 6.75
CA PHE A 56 -9.66 0.85 7.79
C PHE A 56 -8.29 1.30 7.30
N PHE A 57 -7.50 1.76 8.25
CA PHE A 57 -6.11 2.12 8.03
C PHE A 57 -5.21 0.90 8.22
N ASN A 58 -4.45 0.55 7.18
CA ASN A 58 -3.57 -0.61 7.16
C ASN A 58 -2.27 -0.44 7.99
N GLY A 59 -2.04 0.74 8.58
CA GLY A 59 -0.88 1.05 9.42
C GLY A 59 0.10 2.02 8.77
N GLY A 60 1.18 2.33 9.50
CA GLY A 60 2.14 3.38 9.14
C GLY A 60 1.93 4.68 9.92
N VAL A 61 2.70 5.71 9.57
CA VAL A 61 2.57 7.06 10.12
C VAL A 61 1.33 7.72 9.51
N ALA A 62 0.48 8.30 10.34
CA ALA A 62 -0.68 9.04 9.84
C ALA A 62 -0.21 10.26 9.04
N PRO A 63 -0.74 10.50 7.82
CA PRO A 63 -0.41 11.71 7.06
C PRO A 63 -0.82 12.97 7.82
N PHE A 64 -0.09 14.07 7.60
CA PHE A 64 -0.43 15.37 8.18
C PHE A 64 -1.87 15.79 7.82
N GLY A 65 -2.62 16.30 8.78
CA GLY A 65 -4.06 16.53 8.62
C GLY A 65 -4.95 15.36 9.05
N TYR A 66 -4.37 14.21 9.42
CA TYR A 66 -5.08 13.02 9.87
C TYR A 66 -4.49 12.47 11.16
N ARG A 67 -5.36 11.92 12.01
CA ARG A 67 -4.97 11.17 13.20
C ARG A 67 -5.44 9.72 13.12
N SER A 68 -4.63 8.80 13.63
CA SER A 68 -5.01 7.39 13.70
C SER A 68 -5.79 7.12 14.98
N VAL A 69 -7.01 6.59 14.83
CA VAL A 69 -7.87 6.20 15.96
C VAL A 69 -8.17 4.71 15.94
N ASP A 70 -8.40 4.15 17.12
CA ASP A 70 -8.84 2.77 17.26
C ASP A 70 -10.31 2.65 16.84
N ALA A 71 -10.60 1.69 15.97
CA ALA A 71 -11.93 1.30 15.54
C ALA A 71 -12.20 -0.16 15.93
N ALA A 72 -13.32 -0.39 16.61
CA ALA A 72 -13.73 -1.75 16.95
C ALA A 72 -14.23 -2.48 15.70
N MET A 73 -13.68 -3.66 15.42
CA MET A 73 -14.17 -4.56 14.37
C MET A 73 -14.18 -6.00 14.89
N GLY A 74 -15.29 -6.43 15.49
CA GLY A 74 -15.41 -7.75 16.08
C GLY A 74 -14.34 -8.00 17.14
N ALA A 75 -13.69 -9.17 17.08
CA ALA A 75 -12.65 -9.57 18.05
C ALA A 75 -11.28 -8.88 17.86
N LYS A 76 -11.05 -8.19 16.73
CA LYS A 76 -9.75 -7.59 16.41
C LYS A 76 -9.87 -6.06 16.33
N ARG A 77 -9.04 -5.35 17.08
CA ARG A 77 -8.93 -3.89 16.95
C ARG A 77 -8.28 -3.54 15.62
N ARG A 78 -8.90 -2.64 14.86
CA ARG A 78 -8.33 -2.04 13.65
C ARG A 78 -8.19 -0.55 13.86
N LYS A 79 -7.43 0.13 13.00
CA LYS A 79 -7.32 1.58 13.05
C LYS A 79 -8.11 2.23 11.93
N LYS A 80 -8.53 3.47 12.13
CA LYS A 80 -9.10 4.36 11.12
C LYS A 80 -8.35 5.69 11.15
N LEU A 81 -8.43 6.43 10.04
CA LEU A 81 -7.93 7.81 9.98
C LEU A 81 -9.11 8.76 10.17
N GLU A 82 -8.98 9.66 11.15
CA GLU A 82 -9.88 10.79 11.36
C GLU A 82 -9.20 12.08 10.94
N ILE A 83 -9.98 13.03 10.43
CA ILE A 83 -9.48 14.35 10.03
C ILE A 83 -9.18 15.17 11.29
N GLN A 84 -7.97 15.73 11.37
CA GLN A 84 -7.60 16.70 12.42
C GLN A 84 -7.90 18.11 11.88
N ALA A 85 -8.88 18.80 12.48
CA ALA A 85 -9.46 20.00 11.86
C ALA A 85 -8.48 21.17 11.70
N ASP A 86 -7.59 21.34 12.68
CA ASP A 86 -6.51 22.32 12.73
C ASP A 86 -5.51 22.14 11.57
N GLU A 87 -4.97 20.93 11.41
CA GLU A 87 -3.99 20.62 10.37
C GLU A 87 -4.66 20.51 8.99
N ALA A 88 -5.88 19.97 8.91
CA ALA A 88 -6.58 19.77 7.66
C ALA A 88 -6.96 21.09 6.96
N GLN A 89 -7.06 22.20 7.69
CA GLN A 89 -7.25 23.52 7.08
C GLN A 89 -6.05 23.91 6.21
N LEU A 90 -4.83 23.67 6.68
CA LEU A 90 -3.62 23.93 5.92
C LEU A 90 -3.53 23.04 4.68
N VAL A 91 -3.86 21.74 4.83
CA VAL A 91 -3.91 20.80 3.70
C VAL A 91 -4.91 21.27 2.64
N ARG A 92 -6.15 21.60 3.05
CA ARG A 92 -7.17 22.13 2.13
C ARG A 92 -6.73 23.41 1.44
N TYR A 93 -6.07 24.31 2.15
CA TYR A 93 -5.53 25.55 1.58
C TYR A 93 -4.46 25.28 0.51
N ILE A 94 -3.47 24.44 0.82
CA ILE A 94 -2.39 24.07 -0.13
C ILE A 94 -2.97 23.44 -1.40
N PHE A 95 -3.88 22.46 -1.27
CA PHE A 95 -4.50 21.80 -2.42
C PHE A 95 -5.43 22.74 -3.19
N GLY A 96 -6.13 23.65 -2.51
CA GLY A 96 -6.93 24.70 -3.13
C GLY A 96 -6.08 25.61 -4.02
N LEU A 97 -4.95 26.10 -3.51
CA LEU A 97 -4.00 26.90 -4.28
C LEU A 97 -3.46 26.14 -5.50
N ALA A 98 -3.16 24.84 -5.34
CA ALA A 98 -2.62 24.02 -6.41
C ALA A 98 -3.63 23.85 -7.55
N THR A 99 -4.91 23.68 -7.20
CA THR A 99 -6.00 23.50 -8.17
C THR A 99 -6.39 24.82 -8.84
N SER A 100 -6.30 25.95 -8.13
CA SER A 100 -6.55 27.29 -8.69
C SER A 100 -5.42 27.81 -9.60
N GLY A 101 -4.32 27.05 -9.78
CA GLY A 101 -3.16 27.47 -10.58
C GLY A 101 -2.28 28.54 -9.92
N THR A 102 -2.63 28.98 -8.71
CA THR A 102 -1.94 30.08 -7.99
C THR A 102 -0.58 29.65 -7.43
N VAL A 103 -0.34 28.34 -7.23
CA VAL A 103 0.96 27.83 -6.74
C VAL A 103 2.10 28.13 -7.72
N ARG A 104 1.83 28.13 -9.04
CA ARG A 104 2.82 28.51 -10.05
C ARG A 104 3.22 29.99 -9.96
N THR A 105 2.32 30.84 -9.45
CA THR A 105 2.56 32.27 -9.24
C THR A 105 3.23 32.55 -7.89
N LEU A 106 2.96 31.74 -6.86
CA LEU A 106 3.58 31.91 -5.53
C LEU A 106 5.07 31.57 -5.52
N SER A 107 5.53 30.58 -6.30
CA SER A 107 6.98 30.34 -6.45
C SER A 107 7.67 31.52 -7.12
N ALA A 108 7.04 32.14 -8.13
CA ALA A 108 7.53 33.37 -8.75
C ALA A 108 7.50 34.57 -7.79
N LEU A 109 6.48 34.69 -6.93
CA LEU A 109 6.38 35.76 -5.93
C LEU A 109 7.39 35.60 -4.78
N LEU A 110 7.65 34.37 -4.33
CA LEU A 110 8.63 34.07 -3.28
C LEU A 110 10.08 34.30 -3.73
N ILE A 111 10.37 34.14 -5.03
CA ILE A 111 11.66 34.51 -5.62
C ILE A 111 11.78 36.05 -5.70
N SER A 112 10.68 36.76 -6.00
CA SER A 112 10.68 38.24 -6.08
C SER A 112 10.67 38.95 -4.72
N LEU A 113 10.26 38.30 -3.63
CA LEU A 113 10.24 38.86 -2.26
C LEU A 113 11.51 38.56 -1.46
N ARG A 114 12.48 37.84 -2.05
CA ARG A 114 13.82 37.57 -1.50
C ARG A 114 14.97 38.19 -2.31
N CYS A 115 14.66 39.00 -3.32
CA CYS A 115 15.62 39.85 -4.04
C CYS A 115 15.48 41.30 -3.59
#